data_AF-A0A834HIW6-F1
#
_entry.id   AF-A0A834HIW6-F1
#
_cell.length_a   1.000
_cell.length_b   1.000
_cell.length_c   1.000
_cell.angle_alpha   90.00
_cell.angle_beta   90.00
_cell.angle_gamma   90.00
#
_symmetry.space_group_name_H-M   'P 1'
#
loop_
_entity.id
_entity.type
_entity.pdbx_description
1 polymer ?
#
loop_
_entity_poly.entity_id
_entity_poly.type
_entity_poly.pdbx_seq_one_letter_code
_entity_poly.pdbx_strand_id
1 'polypeptide(L)'
;MLMNGKEFNERMTFNLHEYQWHLLSEVKGNSFENLKVHSQYVTSVVGDMIIHLSHMNQLSKRNSLAKDVGEAFSLHDGMFRAGISTATETFSAHGKFAGGIVAPYTVYKGKAALSAAPVLPTFSKLDSGGLKVHRRGTIMLTFWPASGERKYDWEKRQRFALSATEVGSLISLASKDSCEFFHDPSMLSSNAGQVRKTLSVKPNDSGYFISLSVVNNIQKTNDRFSVPVTSAEFAVMRTAFSFALPHLMGWDRYTSLLPKNMSESPLKVSSPLLMDSEWDR
;
A
#
# COMPACT_ATOMS: atom_id res chain seq x y z
N MET A 1 -30.79 -24.07 12.08
CA MET A 1 -31.26 -22.97 12.96
C MET A 1 -30.28 -21.82 12.76
N LEU A 2 -30.66 -20.81 11.97
CA LEU A 2 -29.78 -19.69 11.58
C LEU A 2 -29.79 -18.64 12.69
N MET A 3 -28.63 -18.35 13.29
CA MET A 3 -28.49 -17.29 14.30
C MET A 3 -28.63 -15.91 13.65
N ASN A 4 -29.29 -14.99 14.35
CA ASN A 4 -29.45 -13.62 13.87
C ASN A 4 -28.14 -12.82 14.04
N GLY A 5 -27.97 -11.74 13.27
CA GLY A 5 -26.73 -10.93 13.28
C GLY A 5 -26.44 -10.20 14.61
N LYS A 6 -27.42 -10.13 15.53
CA LYS A 6 -27.25 -9.56 16.86
C LYS A 6 -26.60 -10.57 17.82
N GLU A 7 -27.04 -11.83 17.77
CA GLU A 7 -26.42 -12.95 18.51
C GLU A 7 -24.98 -13.21 18.08
N PHE A 8 -24.67 -13.05 16.80
CA PHE A 8 -23.30 -13.19 16.28
C PHE A 8 -22.37 -12.12 16.84
N ASN A 9 -22.84 -10.86 16.91
CA ASN A 9 -22.08 -9.77 17.49
C ASN A 9 -21.89 -9.97 19.00
N GLU A 10 -22.95 -10.28 19.75
CA GLU A 10 -22.86 -10.46 21.21
C GLU A 10 -21.92 -11.63 21.58
N ARG A 11 -21.90 -12.73 20.82
CA ARG A 11 -20.97 -13.85 21.03
C ARG A 11 -19.52 -13.53 20.67
N MET A 12 -19.27 -12.67 19.67
CA MET A 12 -17.92 -12.20 19.35
C MET A 12 -17.37 -11.25 20.42
N THR A 13 -18.20 -10.34 20.93
CA THR A 13 -17.79 -9.44 22.03
C THR A 13 -17.48 -10.23 23.31
N PHE A 14 -18.26 -11.29 23.58
CA PHE A 14 -18.02 -12.18 24.72
C PHE A 14 -16.70 -12.96 24.60
N ASN A 15 -16.40 -13.50 23.40
CA ASN A 15 -15.13 -14.19 23.13
C ASN A 15 -13.91 -13.26 23.23
N LEU A 16 -14.02 -12.02 22.76
CA LEU A 16 -12.95 -11.01 22.87
C LEU A 16 -12.68 -10.64 24.34
N HIS A 17 -13.71 -10.58 25.18
CA HIS A 17 -13.58 -10.29 26.60
C HIS A 17 -12.93 -11.46 27.37
N GLU A 18 -13.21 -12.72 27.00
CA GLU A 18 -12.53 -13.89 27.56
C GLU A 18 -11.06 -14.00 27.12
N TYR A 19 -10.75 -13.71 25.85
CA TYR A 19 -9.36 -13.66 25.35
C TYR A 19 -8.55 -12.55 26.03
N GLN A 20 -9.18 -11.40 26.32
CA GLN A 20 -8.55 -10.33 27.12
C GLN A 20 -8.21 -10.76 28.54
N TRP A 21 -9.07 -11.54 29.21
CA TRP A 21 -8.78 -12.05 30.56
C TRP A 21 -7.66 -13.09 30.56
N HIS A 22 -7.58 -13.94 29.54
CA HIS A 22 -6.52 -14.95 29.43
C HIS A 22 -5.14 -14.30 29.23
N LEU A 23 -5.03 -13.29 28.36
CA LEU A 23 -3.79 -12.52 28.11
C LEU A 23 -3.36 -11.67 29.32
N LEU A 24 -4.31 -11.18 30.12
CA LEU A 24 -4.02 -10.43 31.35
C LEU A 24 -3.49 -11.31 32.49
N SER A 25 -3.74 -12.63 32.46
CA SER A 25 -3.26 -13.55 33.50
C SER A 25 -1.79 -13.98 33.32
N GLU A 26 -1.23 -13.81 32.11
CA GLU A 26 0.10 -14.29 31.73
C GLU A 26 1.22 -13.25 31.84
N VAL A 27 0.90 -11.97 32.07
CA VAL A 27 1.91 -10.88 32.12
C VAL A 27 2.05 -10.33 33.55
N LYS A 28 2.68 -11.10 34.43
CA LYS A 28 3.22 -10.56 35.69
C LYS A 28 4.53 -9.82 35.39
N GLY A 29 4.47 -8.50 35.18
CA GLY A 29 5.71 -7.71 35.25
C GLY A 29 5.78 -6.33 34.58
N ASN A 30 4.77 -5.87 33.82
CA ASN A 30 4.86 -4.58 33.13
C ASN A 30 3.85 -3.55 33.64
N SER A 31 4.30 -2.28 33.74
CA SER A 31 3.52 -1.19 34.33
C SER A 31 2.19 -0.96 33.60
N PHE A 32 1.15 -0.70 34.39
CA PHE A 32 -0.25 -0.58 33.96
C PHE A 32 -0.52 0.49 32.89
N GLU A 33 0.36 1.49 32.72
CA GLU A 33 0.16 2.57 31.76
C GLU A 33 0.51 2.17 30.32
N ASN A 34 1.56 1.37 30.10
CA ASN A 34 1.94 0.90 28.76
C ASN A 34 0.93 -0.09 28.17
N LEU A 35 0.28 -0.88 29.02
CA LEU A 35 -0.79 -1.82 28.62
C LEU A 35 -2.07 -1.10 28.17
N LYS A 36 -2.38 0.07 28.76
CA LYS A 36 -3.56 0.87 28.40
C LYS A 36 -3.43 1.50 27.01
N VAL A 37 -2.24 2.01 26.68
CA VAL A 37 -1.95 2.62 25.37
C VAL A 37 -1.94 1.56 24.26
N HIS A 38 -1.33 0.39 24.52
CA HIS A 38 -1.30 -0.70 23.54
C HIS A 38 -2.71 -1.27 23.29
N SER A 39 -3.52 -1.43 24.35
CA SER A 39 -4.91 -1.90 24.26
C SER A 39 -5.81 -0.93 23.46
N GLN A 40 -5.68 0.38 23.68
CA GLN A 40 -6.41 1.38 22.90
C GLN A 40 -5.98 1.45 21.44
N TYR A 41 -4.69 1.27 21.14
CA TYR A 41 -4.18 1.28 19.77
C TYR A 41 -4.62 0.04 18.98
N VAL A 42 -4.55 -1.15 19.57
CA VAL A 42 -5.00 -2.40 18.94
C VAL A 42 -6.51 -2.38 18.72
N THR A 43 -7.30 -1.87 19.66
CA THR A 43 -8.76 -1.74 19.49
C THR A 43 -9.15 -0.74 18.40
N SER A 44 -8.40 0.36 18.24
CA SER A 44 -8.64 1.34 17.16
C SER A 44 -8.34 0.76 15.78
N VAL A 45 -7.16 0.12 15.60
CA VAL A 45 -6.75 -0.42 14.30
C VAL A 45 -7.65 -1.58 13.87
N VAL A 46 -8.00 -2.46 14.81
CA VAL A 46 -8.92 -3.58 14.55
C VAL A 46 -10.34 -3.05 14.30
N GLY A 47 -10.77 -2.02 15.03
CA GLY A 47 -12.06 -1.34 14.82
C GLY A 47 -12.18 -0.76 13.42
N ASP A 48 -11.18 -0.02 12.95
CA ASP A 48 -11.15 0.57 11.61
C ASP A 48 -11.14 -0.50 10.51
N MET A 49 -10.41 -1.61 10.73
CA MET A 49 -10.37 -2.73 9.79
C MET A 49 -11.72 -3.46 9.70
N ILE A 50 -12.43 -3.63 10.83
CA ILE A 50 -13.77 -4.22 10.88
C ILE A 50 -14.80 -3.29 10.22
N ILE A 51 -14.71 -1.97 10.43
CA ILE A 51 -15.57 -0.99 9.75
C ILE A 51 -15.35 -1.04 8.24
N HIS A 52 -14.09 -1.14 7.79
CA HIS A 52 -13.79 -1.23 6.37
C HIS A 52 -14.30 -2.54 5.73
N LEU A 53 -14.10 -3.68 6.42
CA LEU A 53 -14.60 -4.99 5.98
C LEU A 53 -16.13 -5.07 5.98
N SER A 54 -16.80 -4.49 6.97
CA SER A 54 -18.26 -4.45 7.03
C SER A 54 -18.85 -3.55 5.94
N HIS A 55 -18.20 -2.44 5.61
CA HIS A 55 -18.60 -1.58 4.49
C HIS A 55 -18.44 -2.30 3.15
N MET A 56 -17.33 -3.02 2.95
CA MET A 56 -17.09 -3.83 1.74
C MET A 56 -18.10 -5.00 1.62
N ASN A 57 -18.48 -5.62 2.73
CA ASN A 57 -19.48 -6.69 2.74
C ASN A 57 -20.92 -6.15 2.50
N GLN A 58 -21.24 -4.95 3.00
CA GLN A 58 -22.50 -4.25 2.71
C GLN A 58 -22.60 -3.86 1.22
N LEU A 59 -21.50 -3.41 0.61
CA LEU A 59 -21.42 -3.10 -0.82
C LEU A 59 -21.56 -4.38 -1.68
N SER A 60 -20.98 -5.49 -1.23
CA SER A 60 -21.13 -6.81 -1.86
C SER A 60 -22.58 -7.31 -1.82
N LYS A 61 -23.26 -7.20 -0.66
CA LYS A 61 -24.68 -7.60 -0.50
C LYS A 61 -25.65 -6.72 -1.29
N ARG A 62 -25.37 -5.42 -1.44
CA ARG A 62 -26.17 -4.52 -2.28
C ARG A 62 -26.05 -4.88 -3.77
N ASN A 63 -24.87 -5.28 -4.22
CA ASN A 63 -24.66 -5.73 -5.60
C ASN A 63 -25.29 -7.11 -5.90
N SER A 64 -25.51 -7.96 -4.90
CA SER A 64 -26.21 -9.24 -5.07
C SER A 64 -27.74 -9.13 -5.03
N LEU A 65 -28.29 -8.09 -4.38
CA LEU A 65 -29.74 -7.89 -4.26
C LEU A 65 -30.36 -7.15 -5.46
N ALA A 66 -29.54 -6.44 -6.26
CA ALA A 66 -29.99 -5.67 -7.42
C ALA A 66 -30.13 -6.48 -8.72
N LYS A 67 -30.16 -7.82 -8.65
CA LYS A 67 -30.26 -8.71 -9.82
C LYS A 67 -31.65 -9.30 -10.07
N ASP A 68 -32.65 -8.98 -9.25
CA ASP A 68 -34.03 -9.40 -9.49
C ASP A 68 -35.00 -8.22 -9.37
N VAL A 69 -36.01 -8.24 -10.23
CA VAL A 69 -37.13 -7.30 -10.40
C VAL A 69 -36.87 -6.15 -11.37
N GLY A 70 -37.54 -6.25 -12.52
CA GLY A 70 -37.57 -5.26 -13.59
C GLY A 70 -38.68 -4.23 -13.48
N GLU A 71 -38.47 -3.19 -14.29
CA GLU A 71 -39.35 -2.13 -14.81
C GLU A 71 -39.79 -0.92 -13.96
N ALA A 72 -39.50 0.22 -14.59
CA ALA A 72 -40.10 1.57 -14.53
C ALA A 72 -40.10 2.32 -13.20
N PHE A 73 -39.27 3.37 -13.10
CA PHE A 73 -39.71 4.78 -13.11
C PHE A 73 -38.48 5.71 -13.25
N SER A 74 -38.63 6.70 -14.13
CA SER A 74 -37.61 7.69 -14.47
C SER A 74 -37.53 8.78 -13.39
N LEU A 75 -36.33 9.14 -12.93
CA LEU A 75 -35.77 10.50 -12.92
C LEU A 75 -34.53 10.61 -12.01
N HIS A 76 -33.44 11.06 -12.64
CA HIS A 76 -32.33 11.86 -12.09
C HIS A 76 -31.58 11.35 -10.83
N ASP A 77 -30.43 10.71 -11.04
CA ASP A 77 -29.24 11.04 -10.23
C ASP A 77 -27.93 10.71 -10.98
N GLY A 78 -26.91 11.54 -10.75
CA GLY A 78 -25.70 11.64 -11.55
C GLY A 78 -24.92 10.33 -11.69
N MET A 79 -24.67 9.94 -12.94
CA MET A 79 -23.77 8.84 -13.27
C MET A 79 -22.34 9.12 -12.77
N PHE A 80 -21.98 8.60 -11.60
CA PHE A 80 -20.58 8.23 -11.32
C PHE A 80 -20.28 6.93 -12.06
N ARG A 81 -20.13 7.03 -13.38
CA ARG A 81 -19.45 6.01 -14.16
C ARG A 81 -17.95 6.21 -13.97
N ALA A 82 -17.46 5.95 -12.75
CA ALA A 82 -16.05 5.67 -12.53
C ALA A 82 -15.78 4.31 -13.16
N GLY A 83 -15.57 4.31 -14.47
CA GLY A 83 -15.00 3.18 -15.16
C GLY A 83 -13.66 2.89 -14.50
N ILE A 84 -13.59 1.81 -13.74
CA ILE A 84 -12.32 1.13 -13.50
C ILE A 84 -11.88 0.72 -14.90
N SER A 85 -11.09 1.57 -15.55
CA SER A 85 -10.44 1.25 -16.81
C SER A 85 -9.42 0.18 -16.47
N THR A 86 -9.86 -1.07 -16.53
CA THR A 86 -8.94 -2.19 -16.72
C THR A 86 -8.37 -1.99 -18.10
N ALA A 87 -7.24 -1.29 -18.21
CA ALA A 87 -6.43 -1.35 -19.42
C ALA A 87 -6.26 -2.85 -19.71
N THR A 88 -6.91 -3.30 -20.77
CA THR A 88 -6.80 -4.66 -21.29
C THR A 88 -5.33 -4.92 -21.56
N GLU A 89 -4.71 -5.80 -20.76
CA GLU A 89 -3.33 -6.20 -20.95
C GLU A 89 -3.21 -7.13 -22.16
N THR A 90 -2.79 -6.58 -23.29
CA THR A 90 -2.43 -7.38 -24.46
C THR A 90 -1.00 -7.90 -24.26
N PHE A 91 -0.87 -9.17 -23.90
CA PHE A 91 0.42 -9.84 -23.81
C PHE A 91 1.02 -10.02 -25.21
N SER A 92 2.21 -9.47 -25.44
CA SER A 92 3.03 -9.86 -26.59
C SER A 92 4.00 -10.96 -26.16
N ALA A 93 4.23 -11.96 -27.02
CA ALA A 93 4.92 -13.22 -26.73
C ALA A 93 6.38 -13.12 -26.22
N HIS A 94 6.91 -11.90 -26.02
CA HIS A 94 8.30 -11.61 -25.65
C HIS A 94 8.47 -10.98 -24.27
N GLY A 95 7.45 -11.02 -23.39
CA GLY A 95 7.62 -10.61 -21.98
C GLY A 95 7.96 -9.13 -21.75
N LYS A 96 7.84 -8.29 -22.78
CA LYS A 96 7.93 -6.83 -22.68
C LYS A 96 6.51 -6.26 -22.67
N PHE A 97 6.19 -5.50 -21.63
CA PHE A 97 4.95 -4.73 -21.55
C PHE A 97 4.85 -3.82 -22.78
N ALA A 98 3.78 -3.98 -23.57
CA ALA A 98 3.46 -3.07 -24.66
C ALA A 98 3.04 -1.72 -24.05
N GLY A 99 3.86 -0.68 -24.24
CA GLY A 99 3.57 0.71 -23.86
C GLY A 99 3.29 0.94 -22.37
N GLY A 100 4.33 1.01 -21.54
CA GLY A 100 4.16 1.33 -20.12
C GLY A 100 3.52 2.71 -19.92
N ILE A 101 2.41 2.77 -19.20
CA ILE A 101 1.79 4.03 -18.76
C ILE A 101 2.60 4.56 -17.56
N VAL A 102 3.07 5.80 -17.65
CA VAL A 102 3.80 6.48 -16.57
C VAL A 102 2.94 7.61 -16.02
N ALA A 103 2.46 7.47 -14.78
CA ALA A 103 1.57 8.43 -14.14
C ALA A 103 2.12 8.87 -12.76
N PRO A 104 3.13 9.77 -12.73
CA PRO A 104 3.70 10.26 -11.48
C PRO A 104 2.79 11.28 -10.79
N TYR A 105 2.72 11.24 -9.45
CA TYR A 105 2.20 12.35 -8.65
C TYR A 105 3.34 13.30 -8.28
N THR A 106 3.18 14.61 -8.54
CA THR A 106 4.27 15.58 -8.36
C THR A 106 3.82 16.78 -7.54
N VAL A 107 4.65 17.15 -6.56
CA VAL A 107 4.50 18.32 -5.69
C VAL A 107 5.59 19.33 -6.05
N TYR A 108 5.19 20.55 -6.40
CA TYR A 108 6.08 21.65 -6.77
C TYR A 108 6.13 22.69 -5.66
N LYS A 109 7.33 23.00 -5.15
CA LYS A 109 7.55 24.03 -4.11
C LYS A 109 8.69 24.97 -4.47
N GLY A 110 8.86 26.05 -3.71
CA GLY A 110 9.76 27.14 -4.09
C GLY A 110 11.24 26.76 -4.24
N LYS A 111 11.73 25.78 -3.48
CA LYS A 111 13.16 25.36 -3.51
C LYS A 111 13.42 24.05 -4.22
N ALA A 112 12.43 23.17 -4.30
CA ALA A 112 12.54 21.86 -4.90
C ALA A 112 11.16 21.31 -5.28
N ALA A 113 11.16 20.33 -6.18
CA ALA A 113 10.00 19.53 -6.51
C ALA A 113 10.25 18.07 -6.11
N LEU A 114 9.17 17.36 -5.78
CA LEU A 114 9.16 15.94 -5.43
C LEU A 114 8.13 15.25 -6.32
N SER A 115 8.55 14.20 -7.01
CA SER A 115 7.65 13.29 -7.71
C SER A 115 7.71 11.89 -7.12
N ALA A 116 6.58 11.20 -7.09
CA ALA A 116 6.46 9.81 -6.70
C ALA A 116 5.80 9.01 -7.83
N ALA A 117 6.44 7.92 -8.25
CA ALA A 117 5.92 7.02 -9.28
C ALA A 117 6.10 5.56 -8.89
N PRO A 118 5.11 4.69 -9.08
CA PRO A 118 5.28 3.26 -8.88
C PRO A 118 6.19 2.66 -9.96
N VAL A 119 7.07 1.75 -9.53
CA VAL A 119 7.90 0.91 -10.39
C VAL A 119 7.48 -0.53 -10.13
N LEU A 120 6.84 -1.15 -11.14
CA LEU A 120 6.27 -2.49 -11.00
C LEU A 120 7.34 -3.56 -10.73
N PRO A 121 6.95 -4.67 -10.07
CA PRO A 121 7.81 -5.84 -9.91
C PRO A 121 8.15 -6.46 -11.27
N THR A 122 9.24 -7.22 -11.30
CA THR A 122 9.56 -8.09 -12.45
C THR A 122 9.37 -9.55 -12.07
N PHE A 123 9.12 -10.38 -13.07
CA PHE A 123 8.83 -11.79 -12.91
C PHE A 123 9.80 -12.64 -13.72
N SER A 124 10.20 -13.78 -13.17
CA SER A 124 10.94 -14.84 -13.86
C SER A 124 10.02 -16.03 -14.11
N LYS A 125 10.13 -16.64 -15.29
CA LYS A 125 9.44 -17.90 -15.59
C LYS A 125 10.10 -19.04 -14.83
N LEU A 126 9.28 -19.91 -14.25
CA LEU A 126 9.70 -21.19 -13.69
C LEU A 126 9.61 -22.27 -14.76
N ASP A 127 10.38 -23.35 -14.60
CA ASP A 127 10.37 -24.50 -15.53
C ASP A 127 8.99 -25.17 -15.59
N SER A 128 8.21 -25.08 -14.52
CA SER A 128 6.81 -25.53 -14.45
C SER A 128 5.81 -24.67 -15.23
N GLY A 129 6.27 -23.60 -15.89
CA GLY A 129 5.43 -22.64 -16.60
C GLY A 129 4.84 -21.53 -15.73
N GLY A 130 5.04 -21.59 -14.40
CA GLY A 130 4.61 -20.55 -13.47
C GLY A 130 5.46 -19.27 -13.55
N LEU A 131 4.96 -18.18 -12.95
CA LEU A 131 5.72 -16.93 -12.77
C LEU A 131 6.06 -16.75 -11.30
N LYS A 132 7.33 -16.41 -11.03
CA LYS A 132 7.81 -16.03 -9.69
C LYS A 132 8.27 -14.57 -9.71
N VAL A 133 7.95 -13.80 -8.67
CA VAL A 133 8.49 -12.45 -8.50
C VAL A 133 10.01 -12.54 -8.40
N HIS A 134 10.71 -11.88 -9.33
CA HIS A 134 12.17 -11.82 -9.38
C HIS A 134 12.70 -10.57 -8.67
N ARG A 135 12.14 -9.41 -8.98
CA ARG A 135 12.43 -8.14 -8.29
C ARG A 135 11.11 -7.56 -7.80
N ARG A 136 11.05 -7.19 -6.51
CA ARG A 136 9.90 -6.48 -5.95
C ARG A 136 9.75 -5.08 -6.56
N GLY A 137 8.52 -4.60 -6.63
CA GLY A 137 8.22 -3.23 -7.02
C GLY A 137 8.63 -2.24 -5.93
N THR A 138 8.74 -0.96 -6.31
CA THR A 138 9.07 0.15 -5.42
C THR A 138 8.26 1.39 -5.76
N ILE A 139 8.18 2.36 -4.85
CA ILE A 139 7.81 3.74 -5.21
C ILE A 139 9.11 4.52 -5.43
N MET A 140 9.33 4.97 -6.66
CA MET A 140 10.47 5.83 -6.98
C MET A 140 10.14 7.28 -6.63
N LEU A 141 10.85 7.85 -5.67
CA LEU A 141 10.87 9.28 -5.40
C LEU A 141 11.95 9.95 -6.24
N THR A 142 11.61 11.05 -6.92
CA THR A 142 12.55 11.89 -7.65
C THR A 142 12.46 13.32 -7.16
N PHE A 143 13.61 13.90 -6.83
CA PHE A 143 13.75 15.28 -6.37
C PHE A 143 14.49 16.11 -7.41
N TRP A 144 14.06 17.35 -7.60
CA TRP A 144 14.73 18.34 -8.45
C TRP A 144 14.89 19.65 -7.70
N PRO A 145 16.05 20.32 -7.79
CA PRO A 145 16.20 21.65 -7.22
C PRO A 145 15.51 22.68 -8.12
N ALA A 146 15.02 23.76 -7.52
CA ALA A 146 14.54 24.90 -8.29
C ALA A 146 15.70 25.59 -9.03
N SER A 147 15.48 25.93 -10.29
CA SER A 147 16.41 26.70 -11.14
C SER A 147 15.90 28.11 -11.46
N GLY A 148 14.71 28.45 -10.96
CA GLY A 148 14.05 29.75 -11.11
C GLY A 148 12.60 29.67 -10.66
N GLU A 149 11.86 30.77 -10.84
CA GLU A 149 10.42 30.78 -10.52
C GLU A 149 9.69 29.72 -11.36
N ARG A 150 9.07 28.74 -10.68
CA ARG A 150 8.35 27.62 -11.29
C ARG A 150 9.18 26.80 -12.30
N LYS A 151 10.51 26.82 -12.17
CA LYS A 151 11.44 26.05 -13.00
C LYS A 151 12.29 25.15 -12.12
N TYR A 152 12.54 23.93 -12.59
CA TYR A 152 13.28 22.91 -11.86
C TYR A 152 14.34 22.29 -12.77
N ASP A 153 15.52 22.05 -12.23
CA ASP A 153 16.65 21.49 -12.97
C ASP A 153 16.54 19.96 -13.02
N TRP A 154 16.18 19.42 -14.20
CA TRP A 154 16.04 17.98 -14.41
C TRP A 154 17.39 17.25 -14.33
N GLU A 155 18.49 17.89 -14.70
CA GLU A 155 19.81 17.26 -14.76
C GLU A 155 20.39 17.04 -13.37
N LYS A 156 20.06 17.91 -12.40
CA LYS A 156 20.48 17.78 -10.99
C LYS A 156 19.54 16.95 -10.13
N ARG A 157 18.78 16.04 -10.76
CA ARG A 157 17.80 15.22 -10.06
C ARG A 157 18.45 14.15 -9.20
N GLN A 158 17.90 13.92 -8.01
CA GLN A 158 18.25 12.78 -7.17
C GLN A 158 17.06 11.85 -6.97
N ARG A 159 17.35 10.55 -6.84
CA ARG A 159 16.32 9.51 -6.71
C ARG A 159 16.48 8.69 -5.44
N PHE A 160 15.36 8.26 -4.87
CA PHE A 160 15.28 7.37 -3.72
C PHE A 160 14.13 6.37 -3.93
N ALA A 161 14.39 5.07 -3.84
CA ALA A 161 13.38 4.05 -4.12
C ALA A 161 12.82 3.49 -2.82
N LEU A 162 11.55 3.76 -2.50
CA LEU A 162 10.90 3.17 -1.34
C LEU A 162 10.51 1.72 -1.64
N SER A 163 11.03 0.80 -0.84
CA SER A 163 10.55 -0.58 -0.77
C SER A 163 9.13 -0.66 -0.20
N ALA A 164 8.45 -1.81 -0.37
CA ALA A 164 7.12 -2.02 0.21
C ALA A 164 7.08 -1.78 1.73
N THR A 165 8.15 -2.15 2.45
CA THR A 165 8.25 -1.93 3.90
C THR A 165 8.37 -0.44 4.24
N GLU A 166 9.22 0.30 3.52
CA GLU A 166 9.39 1.75 3.75
C GLU A 166 8.14 2.54 3.35
N VAL A 167 7.42 2.08 2.31
CA VAL A 167 6.07 2.56 2.00
C VAL A 167 5.14 2.32 3.18
N GLY A 168 5.15 1.12 3.76
CA GLY A 168 4.39 0.78 4.97
C GLY A 168 4.65 1.76 6.12
N SER A 169 5.92 2.05 6.40
CA SER A 169 6.30 3.03 7.43
C SER A 169 5.79 4.45 7.11
N LEU A 170 5.83 4.89 5.85
CA LEU A 170 5.38 6.21 5.45
C LEU A 170 3.85 6.35 5.56
N ILE A 171 3.10 5.34 5.13
CA ILE A 171 1.62 5.39 5.19
C ILE A 171 1.09 5.26 6.62
N SER A 172 1.83 4.62 7.52
CA SER A 172 1.47 4.48 8.94
C SER A 172 1.88 5.67 9.81
N LEU A 173 2.53 6.70 9.26
CA LEU A 173 2.97 7.86 10.04
C LEU A 173 1.77 8.57 10.69
N ALA A 174 1.81 8.71 12.03
CA ALA A 174 0.93 9.62 12.75
C ALA A 174 1.39 11.08 12.57
N SER A 175 0.52 12.03 12.94
CA SER A 175 0.73 13.47 12.69
C SER A 175 1.96 14.08 13.37
N LYS A 176 2.51 13.42 14.40
CA LYS A 176 3.70 13.87 15.15
C LYS A 176 4.91 12.98 14.95
N ASP A 177 4.76 11.89 14.20
CA ASP A 177 5.82 10.92 14.01
C ASP A 177 6.73 11.34 12.87
N SER A 178 7.93 10.78 12.89
CA SER A 178 8.90 10.91 11.81
C SER A 178 9.45 9.55 11.43
N CYS A 179 9.91 9.43 10.19
CA CYS A 179 10.65 8.25 9.75
C CYS A 179 11.89 8.66 8.95
N GLU A 180 12.90 7.80 8.96
CA GLU A 180 14.15 8.01 8.24
C GLU A 180 14.62 6.70 7.62
N PHE A 181 15.11 6.78 6.38
CA PHE A 181 15.52 5.64 5.58
C PHE A 181 16.92 5.88 5.02
N PHE A 182 17.75 4.84 5.01
CA PHE A 182 19.15 4.92 4.63
C PHE A 182 19.46 3.91 3.53
N HIS A 183 19.91 4.41 2.38
CA HIS A 183 20.27 3.59 1.23
C HIS A 183 21.75 3.80 0.87
N ASP A 184 22.45 2.71 0.62
CA ASP A 184 23.73 2.69 -0.09
C ASP A 184 23.50 2.05 -1.47
N PRO A 185 23.42 2.84 -2.56
CA PRO A 185 23.20 2.31 -3.91
C PRO A 185 24.31 1.38 -4.40
N SER A 186 25.49 1.47 -3.79
CA SER A 186 26.68 0.70 -4.13
C SER A 186 26.93 -0.45 -3.15
N MET A 187 25.96 -0.75 -2.28
CA MET A 187 26.05 -1.87 -1.35
C MET A 187 26.33 -3.16 -2.14
N LEU A 188 27.22 -4.01 -1.62
CA LEU A 188 27.70 -5.25 -2.26
C LEU A 188 28.58 -5.04 -3.52
N SER A 189 29.03 -3.81 -3.80
CA SER A 189 30.06 -3.53 -4.80
C SER A 189 31.36 -3.05 -4.16
N SER A 190 32.41 -2.89 -4.96
CA SER A 190 33.68 -2.28 -4.53
C SER A 190 33.53 -0.83 -4.05
N ASN A 191 32.42 -0.15 -4.39
CA ASN A 191 32.14 1.23 -4.03
C ASN A 191 31.21 1.36 -2.81
N ALA A 192 31.01 0.28 -2.04
CA ALA A 192 30.19 0.31 -0.84
C ALA A 192 30.66 1.41 0.14
N GLY A 193 29.70 2.08 0.77
CA GLY A 193 29.91 3.20 1.70
C GLY A 193 30.28 4.53 1.03
N GLN A 194 30.58 4.56 -0.28
CA GLN A 194 31.00 5.78 -0.97
C GLN A 194 29.82 6.69 -1.36
N VAL A 195 28.62 6.13 -1.50
CA VAL A 195 27.40 6.91 -1.76
C VAL A 195 26.37 6.56 -0.70
N ARG A 196 25.91 7.57 0.04
CA ARG A 196 24.92 7.40 1.11
C ARG A 196 23.75 8.33 0.87
N LYS A 197 22.55 7.76 0.86
CA LYS A 197 21.30 8.48 0.71
C LYS A 197 20.48 8.36 1.98
N THR A 198 20.05 9.50 2.51
CA THR A 198 19.18 9.56 3.68
C THR A 198 17.90 10.30 3.30
N LEU A 199 16.77 9.61 3.38
CA LEU A 199 15.45 10.20 3.21
C LEU A 199 14.80 10.34 4.59
N SER A 200 14.39 11.55 4.94
CA SER A 200 13.69 11.84 6.19
C SER A 200 12.32 12.46 5.91
N VAL A 201 11.32 12.01 6.67
CA VAL A 201 9.96 12.57 6.67
C VAL A 201 9.70 13.04 8.10
N LYS A 202 9.59 14.36 8.29
CA LYS A 202 9.43 14.97 9.61
C LYS A 202 8.17 15.83 9.65
N PRO A 203 7.42 15.86 10.75
CA PRO A 203 6.22 16.65 10.85
C PRO A 203 6.55 18.16 10.77
N ASN A 204 5.59 18.92 10.26
CA ASN A 204 5.60 20.37 10.15
C ASN A 204 4.22 20.91 10.52
N ASP A 205 4.09 22.20 10.83
CA ASP A 205 2.83 22.83 11.27
C ASP A 205 1.62 22.56 10.35
N SER A 206 1.87 22.34 9.05
CA SER A 206 0.85 22.12 8.03
C SER A 206 1.00 20.82 7.24
N GLY A 207 1.77 19.84 7.75
CA GLY A 207 2.00 18.56 7.09
C GLY A 207 3.35 17.96 7.45
N TYR A 208 4.20 17.71 6.45
CA TYR A 208 5.52 17.11 6.62
C TYR A 208 6.57 17.79 5.76
N PHE A 209 7.82 17.81 6.22
CA PHE A 209 8.99 18.01 5.38
C PHE A 209 9.54 16.67 4.93
N ILE A 210 9.55 16.45 3.61
CA ILE A 210 10.24 15.30 3.01
C ILE A 210 11.58 15.79 2.49
N SER A 211 12.67 15.28 3.06
CA SER A 211 14.03 15.73 2.76
C SER A 211 14.94 14.58 2.36
N LEU A 212 15.67 14.75 1.26
CA LEU A 212 16.67 13.81 0.77
C LEU A 212 18.06 14.44 0.89
N SER A 213 18.97 13.74 1.56
CA SER A 213 20.41 14.05 1.59
C SER A 213 21.17 12.97 0.81
N VAL A 214 22.03 13.38 -0.11
CA VAL A 214 22.88 12.47 -0.90
C VAL A 214 24.33 12.91 -0.73
N VAL A 215 25.10 12.08 -0.03
CA VAL A 215 26.55 12.25 0.09
C VAL A 215 27.22 11.30 -0.89
N ASN A 216 27.98 11.84 -1.84
CA ASN A 216 28.73 11.05 -2.81
C ASN A 216 30.22 11.40 -2.70
N ASN A 217 31.00 10.50 -2.09
CA ASN A 217 32.42 10.69 -1.86
C ASN A 217 33.26 10.52 -3.14
N ILE A 218 32.76 9.78 -4.13
CA ILE A 218 33.44 9.58 -5.42
C ILE A 218 33.47 10.90 -6.21
N GLN A 219 32.32 11.56 -6.29
CA GLN A 219 32.17 12.83 -7.01
C GLN A 219 32.40 14.05 -6.12
N LYS A 220 32.63 13.84 -4.81
CA LYS A 220 32.78 14.87 -3.77
C LYS A 220 31.58 15.84 -3.74
N THR A 221 30.37 15.31 -3.88
CA THR A 221 29.13 16.11 -3.81
C THR A 221 28.35 15.82 -2.54
N ASN A 222 27.60 16.82 -2.09
CA ASN A 222 26.67 16.72 -0.98
C ASN A 222 25.38 17.48 -1.35
N ASP A 223 24.43 16.75 -1.92
CA ASP A 223 23.17 17.31 -2.38
C ASP A 223 22.11 17.19 -1.29
N ARG A 224 21.32 18.26 -1.09
CA ARG A 224 20.22 18.25 -0.14
C ARG A 224 18.96 18.88 -0.74
N PHE A 225 17.87 18.14 -0.68
CA PHE A 225 16.55 18.56 -1.14
C PHE A 225 15.60 18.53 0.04
N SER A 226 14.72 19.53 0.14
CA SER A 226 13.67 19.55 1.15
C SER A 226 12.40 20.14 0.55
N VAL A 227 11.32 19.37 0.60
CA VAL A 227 10.03 19.73 0.03
C VAL A 227 8.99 19.72 1.15
N PRO A 228 8.40 20.88 1.50
CA PRO A 228 7.22 20.90 2.38
C PRO A 228 6.03 20.29 1.64
N VAL A 229 5.45 19.26 2.21
CA VAL A 229 4.26 18.56 1.74
C VAL A 229 3.14 18.83 2.73
N THR A 230 2.07 19.46 2.26
CA THR A 230 0.90 19.77 3.08
C THR A 230 0.17 18.49 3.52
N SER A 231 -0.65 18.58 4.56
CA SER A 231 -1.49 17.46 5.01
C SER A 231 -2.38 16.90 3.87
N ALA A 232 -2.88 17.77 2.99
CA ALA A 232 -3.67 17.36 1.83
C ALA A 232 -2.83 16.62 0.78
N GLU A 233 -1.66 17.16 0.43
CA GLU A 233 -0.74 16.50 -0.52
C GLU A 233 -0.26 15.15 0.04
N PHE A 234 0.02 15.08 1.34
CA PHE A 234 0.44 13.86 2.00
C PHE A 234 -0.70 12.84 2.11
N ALA A 235 -1.96 13.27 2.26
CA ALA A 235 -3.12 12.39 2.21
C ALA A 235 -3.23 11.72 0.82
N VAL A 236 -3.05 12.47 -0.27
CA VAL A 236 -3.02 11.91 -1.63
C VAL A 236 -1.91 10.87 -1.76
N MET A 237 -0.70 11.17 -1.27
CA MET A 237 0.41 10.22 -1.28
C MET A 237 0.07 8.95 -0.50
N ARG A 238 -0.48 9.08 0.71
CA ARG A 238 -0.89 7.93 1.53
C ARG A 238 -1.89 7.05 0.80
N THR A 239 -2.96 7.62 0.26
CA THR A 239 -3.97 6.87 -0.49
C THR A 239 -3.37 6.18 -1.72
N ALA A 240 -2.57 6.91 -2.52
CA ALA A 240 -1.95 6.35 -3.72
C ALA A 240 -0.96 5.22 -3.39
N PHE A 241 -0.18 5.36 -2.32
CA PHE A 241 0.82 4.37 -1.92
C PHE A 241 0.18 3.12 -1.31
N SER A 242 -0.87 3.30 -0.49
CA SER A 242 -1.67 2.18 0.02
C SER A 242 -2.29 1.38 -1.13
N PHE A 243 -2.82 2.06 -2.14
CA PHE A 243 -3.35 1.41 -3.35
C PHE A 243 -2.26 0.68 -4.14
N ALA A 244 -1.08 1.29 -4.29
CA ALA A 244 0.01 0.70 -5.05
C ALA A 244 0.62 -0.55 -4.37
N LEU A 245 0.60 -0.63 -3.04
CA LEU A 245 1.30 -1.66 -2.25
C LEU A 245 1.09 -3.11 -2.74
N PRO A 246 -0.15 -3.62 -2.94
CA PRO A 246 -0.38 -4.97 -3.46
C PRO A 246 0.20 -5.18 -4.87
N HIS A 247 0.18 -4.15 -5.73
CA HIS A 247 0.78 -4.21 -7.07
C HIS A 247 2.32 -4.24 -6.99
N LEU A 248 2.93 -3.53 -6.04
CA LEU A 248 4.39 -3.61 -5.82
C LEU A 248 4.84 -5.00 -5.38
N MET A 249 3.98 -5.72 -4.67
CA MET A 249 4.19 -7.10 -4.24
C MET A 249 3.84 -8.14 -5.31
N GLY A 250 3.17 -7.74 -6.40
CA GLY A 250 2.70 -8.62 -7.46
C GLY A 250 1.45 -9.43 -7.08
N TRP A 251 0.75 -9.05 -6.01
CA TRP A 251 -0.45 -9.76 -5.53
C TRP A 251 -1.66 -9.53 -6.42
N ASP A 252 -1.67 -8.41 -7.15
CA ASP A 252 -2.66 -8.12 -8.18
C ASP A 252 -2.68 -9.18 -9.29
N ARG A 253 -1.52 -9.76 -9.64
CA ARG A 253 -1.44 -10.87 -10.59
C ARG A 253 -2.11 -12.12 -10.05
N TYR A 254 -1.97 -12.40 -8.75
CA TYR A 254 -2.64 -13.53 -8.11
C TYR A 254 -4.16 -13.34 -8.08
N THR A 255 -4.65 -12.15 -7.73
CA THR A 255 -6.09 -11.88 -7.65
C THR A 255 -6.75 -11.77 -9.03
N SER A 256 -6.02 -11.33 -10.06
CA SER A 256 -6.51 -11.28 -11.44
C SER A 256 -6.69 -12.65 -12.10
N LEU A 257 -6.08 -13.70 -11.54
CA LEU A 257 -6.23 -15.09 -12.00
C LEU A 257 -7.49 -15.77 -11.44
N LEU A 258 -8.25 -15.11 -10.55
CA LEU A 258 -9.51 -15.66 -10.06
C LEU A 258 -10.56 -15.62 -11.19
N PRO A 259 -11.25 -16.73 -11.53
CA PRO A 259 -12.06 -16.81 -12.74
C PRO A 259 -13.16 -15.74 -12.79
N LYS A 260 -13.02 -14.80 -13.72
CA LYS A 260 -14.12 -13.98 -14.21
C LYS A 260 -14.80 -14.80 -15.32
N ASN A 261 -15.89 -15.48 -14.97
CA ASN A 261 -16.80 -16.29 -15.81
C ASN A 261 -16.64 -17.81 -15.67
N MET A 262 -17.56 -18.44 -14.94
CA MET A 262 -18.21 -19.67 -15.37
C MET A 262 -19.62 -19.71 -14.76
N SER A 263 -20.59 -19.31 -15.56
CA SER A 263 -21.97 -19.74 -15.43
C SER A 263 -22.05 -21.19 -15.87
N GLU A 264 -21.75 -22.12 -14.98
CA GLU A 264 -22.09 -23.54 -15.14
C GLU A 264 -22.26 -24.19 -13.75
N SER A 265 -23.21 -25.11 -13.67
CA SER A 265 -23.84 -25.71 -12.48
C SER A 265 -22.89 -26.18 -11.35
N PRO A 266 -23.37 -26.24 -10.09
CA PRO A 266 -22.55 -26.47 -8.92
C PRO A 266 -22.09 -27.93 -8.83
N LEU A 267 -20.89 -28.21 -9.32
CA LEU A 267 -20.17 -29.40 -8.86
C LEU A 267 -19.68 -29.15 -7.44
N LYS A 268 -20.23 -29.98 -6.57
CA LYS A 268 -19.97 -30.15 -5.14
C LYS A 268 -18.47 -30.31 -4.89
N VAL A 269 -17.73 -29.21 -4.78
CA VAL A 269 -16.37 -29.22 -4.25
C VAL A 269 -16.47 -28.84 -2.78
N SER A 270 -16.61 -29.88 -1.96
CA SER A 270 -16.26 -29.83 -0.56
C SER A 270 -14.88 -29.20 -0.45
N SER A 271 -14.74 -28.13 0.34
CA SER A 271 -13.46 -27.49 0.62
C SER A 271 -12.87 -28.12 1.89
N PRO A 272 -11.88 -29.01 1.78
CA PRO A 272 -10.92 -29.29 2.84
C PRO A 272 -9.52 -28.73 2.55
N LEU A 273 -9.33 -27.94 1.48
CA LEU A 273 -7.99 -27.57 1.01
C LEU A 273 -7.26 -26.47 1.81
N LEU A 274 -7.88 -25.87 2.83
CA LEU A 274 -7.24 -24.83 3.65
C LEU A 274 -6.71 -25.34 5.00
N MET A 275 -7.12 -26.52 5.48
CA MET A 275 -6.64 -27.07 6.77
C MET A 275 -5.44 -28.00 6.62
N ASP A 276 -5.20 -28.54 5.43
CA ASP A 276 -4.08 -29.47 5.19
C ASP A 276 -2.78 -28.78 4.73
N SER A 277 -2.79 -27.45 4.50
CA SER A 277 -1.62 -26.71 4.00
C SER A 277 -0.66 -26.24 5.11
N GLU A 278 -1.07 -26.33 6.38
CA GLU A 278 -0.25 -25.95 7.54
C GLU A 278 0.67 -27.09 8.00
N TRP A 279 0.46 -28.31 7.50
CA TRP A 279 1.17 -29.51 7.91
C TRP A 279 1.83 -30.20 6.71
N ASP A 280 3.03 -29.77 6.34
CA ASP A 280 3.91 -30.59 5.48
C ASP A 280 4.36 -31.82 6.31
N ARG A 281 3.96 -33.03 5.89
CA ARG A 281 4.50 -34.30 6.40
C ARG A 281 5.58 -34.84 5.47
#